data_AF-E7NED3-F1
#
_entry.id   AF-E7NED3-F1
#
_cell.length_a   1.000
_cell.length_b   1.000
_cell.length_c   1.000
_cell.angle_alpha   90.00
_cell.angle_beta   90.00
_cell.angle_gamma   90.00
#
_symmetry.space_group_name_H-M   'P 1'
#
loop_
_entity.id
_entity.type
_entity.pdbx_description
1 polymer ?
#
loop_
_entity_poly.entity_id
_entity_poly.type
_entity_poly.pdbx_seq_one_letter_code
_entity_poly.pdbx_strand_id
1 'polypeptide(L)' 'MHVGDKGYTGLGMITPRREPANLPLHPNDRTCNRAVNQIRYKTERAIANIKT' A
#
# COMPACT_ATOMS: atom_id res chain seq x y z
N MET A 1 -1.97 8.82 -24.03
CA MET A 1 -2.04 7.37 -23.78
C MET A 1 -1.98 7.14 -22.28
N HIS A 2 -3.08 6.67 -21.70
CA HIS A 2 -3.22 6.38 -20.27
C HIS A 2 -2.51 5.05 -19.98
N VAL A 3 -1.21 5.12 -19.68
CA VAL A 3 -0.47 3.99 -19.10
C VAL A 3 -0.87 3.92 -17.64
N GLY A 4 -2.10 3.46 -17.41
CA GLY A 4 -2.52 2.97 -16.11
C GLY A 4 -1.56 1.84 -15.72
N ASP A 5 -1.07 1.93 -14.49
CA ASP A 5 -0.19 0.96 -13.86
C ASP A 5 -0.76 -0.46 -14.08
N LYS A 6 -0.15 -1.20 -15.01
CA LYS A 6 -0.56 -2.55 -15.38
C LYS A 6 -0.19 -3.46 -14.21
N GLY A 7 -1.19 -3.73 -13.37
CA GLY A 7 -1.24 -4.98 -12.63
C GLY A 7 -0.30 -5.07 -11.43
N TYR A 8 -0.27 -4.06 -10.56
CA TYR A 8 0.15 -4.33 -9.18
C TYR A 8 -0.97 -5.05 -8.41
N THR A 9 -1.24 -6.30 -8.80
CA THR A 9 -2.00 -7.25 -7.98
C THR A 9 -1.06 -7.70 -6.86
N GLY A 10 -0.85 -6.84 -5.88
CA GLY A 10 0.11 -7.07 -4.82
C GLY A 10 -0.33 -8.26 -3.94
N LEU A 11 0.30 -9.40 -4.14
CA LEU A 11 0.29 -10.56 -3.26
C LEU A 11 1.56 -10.61 -2.38
N GLY A 12 2.46 -9.62 -2.49
CA GLY A 12 3.69 -9.49 -1.70
C GLY A 12 3.53 -8.57 -0.48
N MET A 13 4.56 -8.51 0.37
CA MET A 13 4.62 -7.76 1.65
C MET A 13 4.26 -6.26 1.59
N ILE A 14 4.20 -5.70 0.38
CA ILE A 14 3.76 -4.36 0.02
C ILE A 14 2.23 -4.14 0.03
N THR A 15 1.43 -5.20 0.11
CA THR A 15 -0.03 -5.07 0.22
C THR A 15 -0.45 -5.13 1.68
N PRO A 16 -1.08 -4.07 2.23
CA PRO A 16 -1.65 -4.12 3.55
C PRO A 16 -2.65 -5.28 3.67
N ARG A 17 -2.56 -6.03 4.77
CA ARG A 17 -3.50 -7.11 5.07
C ARG A 17 -4.90 -6.51 5.22
N ARG A 18 -5.85 -6.97 4.40
CA ARG A 18 -7.24 -6.51 4.48
C ARG A 18 -7.88 -7.02 5.76
N GLU A 19 -8.73 -6.20 6.36
CA GLU A 19 -9.58 -6.66 7.47
C GLU A 19 -10.47 -7.81 6.98
N PRO A 20 -10.48 -8.95 7.70
CA PRO A 20 -11.48 -9.97 7.46
C PRO A 20 -12.87 -9.42 7.79
N ALA A 21 -13.89 -9.88 7.06
CA ALA A 21 -15.26 -9.41 7.23
C ALA A 21 -15.68 -9.54 8.71
N ASN A 22 -16.00 -8.39 9.32
CA ASN A 22 -16.51 -8.24 10.70
C ASN A 22 -15.53 -8.60 11.83
N LEU A 23 -14.21 -8.65 11.58
CA LEU A 23 -13.21 -8.90 12.63
C LEU A 23 -12.15 -7.81 12.66
N PRO A 24 -11.83 -7.24 13.84
CA PRO A 24 -10.76 -6.26 13.97
C PRO A 24 -9.43 -6.90 13.58
N LEU A 25 -8.61 -6.13 12.86
CA LEU A 25 -7.29 -6.56 12.46
C LEU A 25 -6.40 -6.81 13.70
N HIS A 26 -5.66 -7.92 13.71
CA HIS A 26 -4.73 -8.24 14.79
C HIS A 26 -3.70 -7.09 14.96
N PRO A 27 -3.31 -6.69 16.18
CA PRO A 27 -2.42 -5.54 16.41
C PRO A 27 -1.10 -5.59 15.63
N ASN A 28 -0.54 -6.79 15.42
CA ASN A 28 0.67 -6.96 14.61
C ASN A 28 0.43 -6.61 13.14
N ASP A 29 -0.70 -7.04 12.58
CA ASP A 29 -1.08 -6.74 11.20
C ASP A 29 -1.37 -5.24 11.03
N ARG A 30 -1.98 -4.60 12.03
CA ARG A 30 -2.20 -3.15 12.03
C ARG A 30 -0.89 -2.37 12.02
N THR A 31 0.10 -2.84 12.78
CA THR A 31 1.44 -2.25 12.83
C THR A 31 2.17 -2.43 11.49
N CYS A 32 2.09 -3.62 10.90
CA CYS A 32 2.62 -3.92 9.57
C CYS A 32 1.98 -3.02 8.50
N ASN A 33 0.65 -2.94 8.46
CA ASN A 33 -0.09 -2.11 7.51
C ASN A 33 0.28 -0.62 7.63
N ARG A 34 0.51 -0.13 8.86
CA ARG A 34 0.95 1.26 9.07
C ARG A 34 2.32 1.50 8.45
N ALA A 35 3.29 0.60 8.66
CA ALA A 35 4.63 0.73 8.08
C ALA A 35 4.58 0.69 6.55
N VAL A 36 3.84 -0.26 5.98
CA VAL A 36 3.64 -0.39 4.53
C VAL A 36 3.01 0.88 3.93
N ASN A 37 1.95 1.40 4.55
CA ASN A 37 1.28 2.61 4.08
C ASN A 37 2.19 3.85 4.16
N GLN A 38 3.03 3.96 5.20
CA GLN A 38 3.99 5.05 5.32
C GLN A 38 5.03 5.03 4.20
N ILE A 39 5.55 3.85 3.84
CA ILE A 39 6.50 3.69 2.74
C ILE A 39 5.83 4.06 1.42
N ARG A 40 4.65 3.47 1.15
CA ARG A 40 3.89 3.74 -0.08
C ARG A 40 3.63 5.23 -0.28
N TYR A 41 3.11 5.91 0.74
CA TYR A 41 2.81 7.34 0.68
C TYR A 41 4.04 8.18 0.33
N LYS A 42 5.20 7.89 0.94
CA LYS A 42 6.45 8.61 0.66
C LYS A 42 6.94 8.37 -0.76
N THR A 43 6.87 7.13 -1.23
CA THR A 43 7.26 6.75 -2.60
C THR A 43 6.37 7.42 -3.64
N GLU A 44 5.05 7.36 -3.47
CA GLU A 44 4.09 8.01 -4.37
C GLU A 44 4.34 9.53 -4.43
N ARG A 45 4.59 10.18 -3.28
CA ARG A 45 4.92 11.61 -3.25
C ARG A 45 6.23 11.92 -3.98
N ALA A 46 7.28 11.13 -3.76
CA ALA A 46 8.55 11.33 -4.45
C ALA A 46 8.40 11.20 -5.98
N ILE A 47 7.65 10.20 -6.44
CA ILE A 47 7.35 10.00 -7.85
C ILE A 47 6.57 11.18 -8.42
N ALA A 48 5.56 11.69 -7.71
CA ALA A 48 4.79 12.84 -8.14
C ALA A 48 5.65 14.10 -8.30
N ASN A 49 6.55 14.35 -7.33
CA ASN A 49 7.45 15.50 -7.35
C ASN A 49 8.48 15.44 -8.50
N ILE A 50 8.92 14.24 -8.90
CA ILE A 50 9.85 14.06 -10.04
C ILE A 50 9.14 14.21 -11.38
N LYS A 51 7.86 13.83 -11.45
CA LYS A 51 7.05 13.95 -12.67
C LYS A 51 6.58 15.39 -12.95
N THR A 52 6.80 16.30 -12.01
CA THR A 52 6.48 17.73 -12.16
C THR A 52 7.57 18.40 -12.96
#